data_AF-A0A8H3V113-F1
#
_entry.id   AF-A0A8H3V113-F1
#
_cell.length_a   1.000
_cell.length_b   1.000
_cell.length_c   1.000
_cell.angle_alpha   90.00
_cell.angle_beta   90.00
_cell.angle_gamma   90.00
#
_symmetry.space_group_name_H-M   'P 1'
#
loop_
_entity.id
_entity.type
_entity.pdbx_description
1 polymer ?
#
loop_
_entity_poly.entity_id
_entity_poly.type
_entity_poly.pdbx_seq_one_letter_code
_entity_poly.pdbx_strand_id
1 'polypeptide(L)'
;MRFSIISVVLAGASHFHQVFANTDHAAIIAAKELQDQAMFPGHDIFTPSFDLPVVPGNWDKTENYNGTIQHAMQQMDEAHPGWLKEFDAHVAAHSPNASIAKRDEPCKYQQWKADVRCKEEMSGGQWDALHDGFVYLQKLAGKGGMRAGPRACGRISCSYDTAIFTCNDNAYYIEVLWKEAGDGAECIYDKCHYWGGDVERVHGHTFSNKDNWNLIARGLDRDDSNEEDRYC
;
A
#
# COMPACT_ATOMS: atom_id res chain seq x y z
N MET A 1 -0.58 18.19 33.16
CA MET A 1 0.60 18.75 32.47
C MET A 1 0.47 18.37 31.01
N ARG A 2 0.26 19.37 30.13
CA ARG A 2 0.13 19.16 28.68
C ARG A 2 1.54 19.11 28.09
N PHE A 3 1.90 18.04 27.41
CA PHE A 3 3.08 18.02 26.56
C PHE A 3 2.64 18.25 25.12
N SER A 4 2.87 19.47 24.64
CA SER A 4 3.00 19.76 23.21
C SER A 4 4.37 19.26 22.76
N ILE A 5 4.42 18.46 21.69
CA ILE A 5 5.65 18.28 20.91
C ILE A 5 5.31 18.63 19.47
N ILE A 6 5.71 19.83 19.10
CA ILE A 6 5.90 20.27 17.72
C ILE A 6 7.29 19.78 17.34
N SER A 7 7.38 18.88 16.37
CA SER A 7 8.63 18.58 15.68
C SER A 7 8.44 18.83 14.19
N VAL A 8 8.87 20.02 13.79
CA VAL A 8 9.15 20.41 12.41
C VAL A 8 10.26 19.50 11.88
N VAL A 9 10.01 18.76 10.80
CA VAL A 9 11.06 18.09 10.03
C VAL A 9 11.15 18.74 8.66
N LEU A 10 12.39 19.08 8.31
CA LEU A 10 12.80 19.79 7.11
C LEU A 10 12.41 19.09 5.82
N ALA A 11 12.15 19.90 4.80
CA ALA A 11 11.98 19.51 3.42
C ALA A 11 13.17 18.68 2.89
N GLY A 12 12.84 17.57 2.22
CA GLY A 12 13.76 16.86 1.31
C GLY A 12 14.20 15.46 1.76
N ALA A 13 13.26 14.51 1.86
CA ALA A 13 13.46 13.07 1.63
C ALA A 13 12.09 12.36 1.69
N SER A 14 11.94 11.27 0.92
CA SER A 14 10.75 10.42 0.71
C SER A 14 9.56 10.62 1.68
N HIS A 15 8.39 10.95 1.15
CA HIS A 15 7.14 11.20 1.90
C HIS A 15 6.49 9.94 2.51
N PHE A 16 7.22 8.83 2.61
CA PHE A 16 6.66 7.50 2.88
C PHE A 16 6.73 7.07 4.35
N HIS A 17 7.36 7.84 5.24
CA HIS A 17 7.69 7.37 6.58
C HIS A 17 7.30 8.36 7.68
N GLN A 18 6.43 7.93 8.58
CA GLN A 18 6.23 8.55 9.89
C GLN A 18 6.89 7.72 10.98
N VAL A 19 7.44 8.40 11.99
CA VAL A 19 8.02 7.78 13.18
C VAL A 19 6.97 7.90 14.29
N PHE A 20 6.30 6.80 14.63
CA PHE A 20 5.46 6.73 15.81
C PHE A 20 6.34 6.35 17.02
N ALA A 21 6.29 7.14 18.10
CA ALA A 21 7.06 6.85 19.30
C ALA A 21 6.31 5.87 20.22
N ASN A 22 6.93 4.73 20.55
CA ASN A 22 6.37 3.64 21.37
C ASN A 22 5.04 3.08 20.81
N THR A 23 5.16 2.48 19.64
CA THR A 23 4.05 1.92 18.87
C THR A 23 3.69 0.52 19.38
N ASP A 24 2.50 0.36 19.97
CA ASP A 24 1.88 -0.97 20.03
C ASP A 24 1.38 -1.31 18.61
N HIS A 25 2.28 -1.83 17.78
CA HIS A 25 2.00 -2.18 16.39
C HIS A 25 0.77 -3.08 16.26
N ALA A 26 0.58 -4.01 17.21
CA ALA A 26 -0.58 -4.90 17.20
C ALA A 26 -1.89 -4.13 17.41
N ALA A 27 -1.92 -3.17 18.33
CA ALA A 27 -3.08 -2.33 18.56
C ALA A 27 -3.42 -1.44 17.34
N ILE A 28 -2.41 -0.87 16.68
CA ILE A 28 -2.63 -0.05 15.47
C ILE A 28 -3.17 -0.92 14.33
N ILE A 29 -2.53 -2.07 14.07
CA ILE A 29 -2.98 -3.01 13.04
C ILE A 29 -4.44 -3.42 13.29
N ALA A 30 -4.80 -3.78 14.53
CA ALA A 30 -6.16 -4.17 14.88
C ALA A 30 -7.17 -3.02 14.68
N ALA A 31 -6.80 -1.78 14.99
CA ALA A 31 -7.65 -0.61 14.74
C ALA A 31 -7.87 -0.37 13.23
N LYS A 32 -6.83 -0.54 12.41
CA LYS A 32 -6.94 -0.41 10.95
C LYS A 32 -7.75 -1.56 10.33
N GLU A 33 -7.62 -2.79 10.83
CA GLU A 33 -8.49 -3.91 10.40
C GLU A 33 -9.98 -3.62 10.67
N LEU A 34 -10.30 -2.98 11.81
CA LEU A 34 -11.67 -2.57 12.12
C LEU A 34 -12.20 -1.52 11.12
N GLN A 35 -11.36 -0.54 10.76
CA GLN A 35 -11.69 0.45 9.73
C GLN A 35 -11.91 -0.23 8.36
N ASP A 36 -11.04 -1.18 8.00
CA ASP A 36 -11.16 -1.96 6.76
C ASP A 36 -12.44 -2.78 6.73
N GLN A 37 -12.83 -3.38 7.85
CA GLN A 37 -14.06 -4.15 7.94
C GLN A 37 -15.30 -3.28 7.69
N ALA A 38 -15.28 -2.02 8.13
CA ALA A 38 -16.35 -1.06 7.87
C ALA A 38 -16.39 -0.65 6.38
N MET A 39 -15.23 -0.51 5.73
CA MET A 39 -15.10 -0.18 4.31
C MET A 39 -15.49 -1.35 3.39
N PHE A 40 -15.35 -2.59 3.85
CA PHE A 40 -15.67 -3.81 3.11
C PHE A 40 -16.67 -4.70 3.88
N PRO A 41 -17.95 -4.29 4.00
CA PRO A 41 -18.95 -5.11 4.68
C PRO A 41 -19.06 -6.50 4.05
N GLY A 42 -19.03 -7.54 4.88
CA GLY A 42 -19.15 -8.94 4.44
C GLY A 42 -17.91 -9.52 3.74
N HIS A 43 -16.78 -8.83 3.76
CA HIS A 43 -15.47 -9.38 3.38
C HIS A 43 -14.75 -9.91 4.61
N ASP A 44 -13.88 -10.91 4.42
CA ASP A 44 -12.96 -11.38 5.46
C ASP A 44 -11.70 -10.51 5.43
N ILE A 45 -11.52 -9.65 6.43
CA ILE A 45 -10.35 -8.79 6.51
C ILE A 45 -9.20 -9.51 7.20
N PHE A 46 -8.01 -9.44 6.61
CA PHE A 46 -6.80 -10.02 7.18
C PHE A 46 -5.63 -9.05 7.18
N THR A 47 -4.81 -9.14 8.21
CA THR A 47 -3.49 -8.50 8.29
C THR A 47 -2.51 -9.15 7.32
N PRO A 48 -1.98 -8.42 6.33
CA PRO A 48 -0.88 -8.93 5.51
C PRO A 48 0.43 -9.04 6.29
N SER A 49 1.35 -9.84 5.75
CA SER A 49 2.69 -10.01 6.30
C SER A 49 3.74 -9.81 5.21
N PHE A 50 4.85 -9.18 5.56
CA PHE A 50 5.94 -8.85 4.65
C PHE A 50 7.23 -9.48 5.16
N ASP A 51 7.87 -10.28 4.31
CA ASP A 51 9.26 -10.68 4.50
C ASP A 51 10.16 -9.55 3.97
N LEU A 52 10.93 -8.92 4.86
CA LEU A 52 11.84 -7.83 4.51
C LEU A 52 13.29 -8.28 4.66
N PRO A 53 14.19 -7.91 3.73
CA PRO A 53 15.58 -8.33 3.76
C PRO A 53 16.31 -7.61 4.89
N VAL A 54 17.06 -8.35 5.71
CA VAL A 54 17.86 -7.75 6.80
C VAL A 54 18.90 -6.76 6.27
N VAL A 55 19.43 -7.05 5.09
CA VAL A 55 20.33 -6.14 4.35
C VAL A 55 19.61 -5.73 3.06
N PRO A 56 19.25 -4.45 2.86
CA PRO A 56 18.53 -4.00 1.67
C PRO A 56 19.18 -4.46 0.35
N GLY A 57 18.37 -5.10 -0.50
CA GLY A 57 18.82 -5.68 -1.77
C GLY A 57 19.40 -7.10 -1.67
N ASN A 58 19.66 -7.63 -0.47
CA ASN A 58 20.04 -9.02 -0.25
C ASN A 58 18.92 -9.79 0.48
N TRP A 59 18.32 -10.74 -0.24
CA TRP A 59 17.18 -11.53 0.22
C TRP A 59 17.56 -12.90 0.80
N ASP A 60 18.85 -13.16 1.05
CA ASP A 60 19.34 -14.42 1.66
C ASP A 60 18.85 -14.60 3.10
N LYS A 61 18.60 -13.48 3.79
CA LYS A 61 18.03 -13.45 5.15
C LYS A 61 16.94 -12.41 5.22
N THR A 62 15.73 -12.85 5.57
CA THR A 62 14.56 -11.99 5.77
C THR A 62 14.02 -12.10 7.18
N GLU A 63 13.28 -11.08 7.59
CA GLU A 63 12.45 -11.07 8.80
C GLU A 63 11.01 -10.71 8.42
N ASN A 64 10.05 -11.33 9.11
CA ASN A 64 8.62 -11.21 8.80
C ASN A 64 7.95 -10.20 9.72
N TYR A 65 7.23 -9.25 9.14
CA TYR A 65 6.50 -8.21 9.87
C TYR A 65 5.07 -8.08 9.37
N ASN A 66 4.14 -7.86 10.29
CA ASN A 66 2.70 -7.80 10.01
C ASN A 66 2.23 -6.35 9.81
N GLY A 67 1.14 -6.18 9.06
CA GLY A 67 0.49 -4.89 8.82
C GLY A 67 0.58 -4.50 7.35
N THR A 68 0.59 -3.19 7.08
CA THR A 68 0.89 -2.65 5.75
C THR A 68 2.39 -2.61 5.51
N ILE A 69 2.83 -2.34 4.29
CA ILE A 69 4.26 -2.17 4.01
C ILE A 69 4.89 -1.06 4.86
N GLN A 70 4.18 0.05 5.11
CA GLN A 70 4.66 1.14 5.96
C GLN A 70 4.89 0.66 7.41
N HIS A 71 3.95 -0.11 7.97
CA HIS A 71 4.10 -0.71 9.29
C HIS A 71 5.26 -1.71 9.34
N ALA A 72 5.41 -2.54 8.30
CA ALA A 72 6.48 -3.52 8.24
C ALA A 72 7.85 -2.84 8.17
N MET A 73 7.98 -1.79 7.36
CA MET A 73 9.22 -1.01 7.24
C MET A 73 9.57 -0.27 8.52
N GLN A 74 8.56 0.25 9.25
CA GLN A 74 8.79 0.86 10.55
C GLN A 74 9.25 -0.16 11.59
N GLN A 75 8.58 -1.31 11.71
CA GLN A 75 9.03 -2.38 12.61
C GLN A 75 10.45 -2.84 12.29
N MET A 76 10.78 -2.92 11.00
CA MET A 76 12.13 -3.27 10.55
C MET A 76 13.18 -2.21 10.95
N ASP A 77 12.88 -0.92 10.84
CA ASP A 77 13.79 0.15 11.28
C ASP A 77 13.91 0.23 12.80
N GLU A 78 12.85 -0.08 13.54
CA GLU A 78 12.90 -0.18 15.00
C GLU A 78 13.79 -1.35 15.46
N ALA A 79 13.74 -2.49 14.75
CA ALA A 79 14.59 -3.65 15.01
C ALA A 79 16.03 -3.45 14.51
N HIS A 80 16.22 -2.75 13.40
CA HIS A 80 17.51 -2.50 12.74
C HIS A 80 17.65 -0.99 12.44
N PRO A 81 18.06 -0.16 13.42
CA PRO A 81 18.08 1.29 13.27
C PRO A 81 18.89 1.78 12.06
N GLY A 82 18.24 2.54 11.18
CA GLY A 82 18.83 3.08 9.96
C GLY A 82 18.61 2.20 8.73
N TRP A 83 18.00 1.02 8.89
CA TRP A 83 17.62 0.14 7.80
C TRP A 83 16.75 0.87 6.77
N LEU A 84 15.82 1.70 7.21
CA LEU A 84 14.91 2.43 6.35
C LEU A 84 15.63 3.33 5.35
N LYS A 85 16.65 4.03 5.84
CA LYS A 85 17.49 4.92 5.02
C LYS A 85 18.27 4.13 3.96
N GLU A 86 18.79 2.97 4.33
CA GLU A 86 19.51 2.08 3.39
C GLU A 86 18.55 1.48 2.36
N PHE A 87 17.34 1.12 2.79
CA PHE A 87 16.30 0.60 1.93
C PHE A 87 15.83 1.66 0.91
N ASP A 88 15.57 2.89 1.35
CA ASP A 88 15.23 4.01 0.46
C ASP A 88 16.36 4.31 -0.54
N ALA A 89 17.62 4.23 -0.12
CA ALA A 89 18.76 4.39 -1.02
C ALA A 89 18.82 3.27 -2.07
N HIS A 90 18.54 2.03 -1.67
CA HIS A 90 18.44 0.89 -2.59
C HIS A 90 17.30 1.09 -3.61
N VAL A 91 16.11 1.46 -3.12
CA VAL A 91 14.92 1.78 -3.92
C VAL A 91 15.19 2.92 -4.90
N ALA A 92 15.92 3.96 -4.49
CA ALA A 92 16.29 5.09 -5.34
C ALA A 92 17.31 4.69 -6.42
N ALA A 93 18.34 3.92 -6.05
CA ALA A 93 19.37 3.45 -6.98
C ALA A 93 18.82 2.52 -8.08
N HIS A 94 17.74 1.78 -7.78
CA HIS A 94 17.07 0.88 -8.72
C HIS A 94 15.78 1.46 -9.30
N SER A 95 15.48 2.73 -9.02
CA SER A 95 14.40 3.43 -9.71
C SER A 95 14.91 3.92 -11.05
N PRO A 96 14.44 3.39 -12.20
CA PRO A 96 14.54 4.19 -13.41
C PRO A 96 13.82 5.51 -13.12
N ASN A 97 14.35 6.63 -13.63
CA ASN A 97 13.62 7.90 -13.70
C ASN A 97 12.37 7.65 -14.54
N ALA A 98 11.30 7.16 -13.91
CA ALA A 98 9.98 7.09 -14.50
C ALA A 98 9.51 8.54 -14.53
N SER A 99 9.84 9.22 -15.62
CA SER A 99 9.13 10.45 -15.96
C SER A 99 7.65 10.15 -15.86
N ILE A 100 6.90 11.04 -15.19
CA ILE A 100 5.43 11.09 -15.20
C ILE A 100 4.94 11.51 -16.60
N ALA A 101 5.60 11.02 -17.65
CA ALA A 101 5.18 11.19 -19.01
C ALA A 101 3.91 10.35 -19.17
N LYS A 102 2.87 10.97 -19.73
CA LYS A 102 1.62 10.32 -20.12
C LYS A 102 1.94 8.96 -20.72
N ARG A 103 1.54 7.89 -20.04
CA ARG A 103 1.74 6.53 -20.56
C ARG A 103 0.72 6.35 -21.67
N ASP A 104 1.20 6.25 -22.91
CA ASP A 104 0.37 6.08 -24.11
C ASP A 104 -0.41 4.74 -24.12
N GLU A 105 -0.13 3.82 -23.20
CA GLU A 105 -0.75 2.50 -23.06
C GLU A 105 -1.24 2.29 -21.60
N PRO A 106 -2.53 2.55 -21.31
CA PRO A 106 -3.04 2.43 -19.96
C PRO A 106 -3.20 0.94 -19.56
N CYS A 107 -2.56 0.54 -18.46
CA CYS A 107 -2.45 -0.85 -17.98
C CYS A 107 -1.82 -1.82 -19.01
N LYS A 108 -0.49 -1.72 -19.17
CA LYS A 108 0.32 -2.55 -20.09
C LYS A 108 0.59 -4.00 -19.65
N TYR A 109 0.09 -4.39 -18.48
CA TYR A 109 0.49 -5.64 -17.82
C TYR A 109 -0.47 -6.79 -18.18
N GLN A 110 0.00 -7.76 -18.96
CA GLN A 110 -0.83 -8.87 -19.45
C GLN A 110 -1.42 -9.75 -18.34
N GLN A 111 -0.80 -9.77 -17.15
CA GLN A 111 -1.33 -10.48 -15.99
C GLN A 111 -2.57 -9.81 -15.37
N TRP A 112 -2.91 -8.60 -15.79
CA TRP A 112 -4.07 -7.82 -15.34
C TRP A 112 -5.08 -7.67 -16.47
N LYS A 113 -6.37 -7.71 -16.14
CA LYS A 113 -7.43 -7.41 -17.09
C LYS A 113 -7.31 -5.97 -17.55
N ALA A 114 -7.46 -5.74 -18.85
CA ALA A 114 -7.50 -4.39 -19.41
C ALA A 114 -8.75 -3.63 -18.93
N ASP A 115 -9.83 -4.33 -18.59
CA ASP A 115 -11.04 -3.76 -17.98
C ASP A 115 -10.80 -3.46 -16.49
N VAL A 116 -10.23 -2.28 -16.23
CA VAL A 116 -10.10 -1.72 -14.88
C VAL A 116 -11.38 -0.94 -14.57
N ARG A 117 -12.02 -1.26 -13.45
CA ARG A 117 -13.25 -0.60 -13.03
C ARG A 117 -12.91 0.66 -12.24
N CYS A 118 -13.40 1.78 -12.73
CA CYS A 118 -13.29 3.09 -12.08
C CYS A 118 -14.69 3.56 -11.66
N LYS A 119 -14.78 4.56 -10.78
CA LYS A 119 -16.08 5.18 -10.38
C LYS A 119 -17.03 4.20 -9.70
N GLU A 120 -16.49 3.25 -8.96
CA GLU A 120 -17.27 2.46 -8.01
C GLU A 120 -17.67 3.35 -6.81
N GLU A 121 -18.69 2.94 -6.04
CA GLU A 121 -19.19 3.66 -4.86
C GLU A 121 -18.16 3.57 -3.71
N MET A 122 -17.02 4.24 -3.88
CA MET A 122 -15.88 4.29 -2.97
C MET A 122 -15.35 5.72 -2.86
N SER A 123 -14.88 6.06 -1.67
CA SER A 123 -14.10 7.29 -1.45
C SER A 123 -12.87 7.31 -2.36
N GLY A 124 -12.56 8.47 -2.95
CA GLY A 124 -11.34 8.67 -3.73
C GLY A 124 -10.15 9.06 -2.85
N GLY A 125 -9.05 8.33 -2.95
CA GLY A 125 -7.78 8.67 -2.30
C GLY A 125 -6.98 9.68 -3.11
N GLN A 126 -5.86 10.16 -2.57
CA GLN A 126 -4.91 11.01 -3.29
C GLN A 126 -4.14 10.22 -4.37
N TRP A 127 -4.11 10.78 -5.57
CA TRP A 127 -3.46 10.14 -6.73
C TRP A 127 -1.95 9.96 -6.57
N ASP A 128 -1.24 10.98 -6.06
CA ASP A 128 0.20 10.90 -5.80
C ASP A 128 0.54 9.84 -4.73
N ALA A 129 -0.32 9.66 -3.74
CA ALA A 129 -0.10 8.65 -2.71
C ALA A 129 -0.26 7.22 -3.25
N LEU A 130 -1.13 7.01 -4.25
CA LEU A 130 -1.19 5.74 -4.97
C LEU A 130 0.11 5.49 -5.75
N HIS A 131 0.67 6.55 -6.36
CA HIS A 131 1.95 6.49 -7.08
C HIS A 131 3.05 5.92 -6.19
N ASP A 132 3.28 6.57 -5.04
CA ASP A 132 4.30 6.15 -4.09
C ASP A 132 4.06 4.71 -3.65
N GLY A 133 2.81 4.38 -3.28
CA GLY A 133 2.42 3.04 -2.84
C GLY A 133 2.79 1.94 -3.84
N PHE A 134 2.43 2.09 -5.12
CA PHE A 134 2.73 1.04 -6.10
C PHE A 134 4.22 0.98 -6.47
N VAL A 135 4.93 2.11 -6.48
CA VAL A 135 6.37 2.16 -6.77
C VAL A 135 7.16 1.38 -5.71
N TYR A 136 6.80 1.53 -4.44
CA TYR A 136 7.40 0.73 -3.36
C TYR A 136 7.11 -0.77 -3.56
N LEU A 137 5.86 -1.15 -3.83
CA LEU A 137 5.47 -2.54 -4.06
C LEU A 137 6.20 -3.17 -5.27
N GLN A 138 6.40 -2.41 -6.35
CA GLN A 138 7.13 -2.87 -7.55
C GLN A 138 8.60 -3.22 -7.31
N LYS A 139 9.21 -2.62 -6.28
CA LYS A 139 10.63 -2.79 -5.95
C LYS A 139 10.86 -3.79 -4.81
N LEU A 140 9.82 -4.16 -4.09
CA LEU A 140 9.89 -5.26 -3.14
C LEU A 140 10.02 -6.58 -3.88
N ALA A 141 11.08 -7.32 -3.58
CA ALA A 141 11.12 -8.74 -3.92
C ALA A 141 10.28 -9.53 -2.92
N GLY A 142 10.14 -10.82 -3.17
CA GLY A 142 9.33 -11.69 -2.32
C GLY A 142 7.85 -11.68 -2.68
N LYS A 143 7.06 -12.32 -1.82
CA LYS A 143 5.65 -12.59 -2.03
C LYS A 143 4.83 -12.19 -0.82
N GLY A 144 3.57 -11.87 -1.08
CA GLY A 144 2.53 -11.69 -0.06
C GLY A 144 1.56 -12.86 -0.08
N GLY A 145 1.26 -13.37 1.11
CA GLY A 145 0.20 -14.34 1.32
C GLY A 145 -1.18 -13.71 1.32
N MET A 146 -2.14 -14.34 0.65
CA MET A 146 -3.54 -13.94 0.68
C MET A 146 -4.38 -15.10 1.20
N ARG A 147 -5.14 -14.86 2.27
CA ARG A 147 -6.00 -15.88 2.89
C ARG A 147 -7.02 -16.43 1.88
N ALA A 148 -7.48 -17.65 2.12
CA ALA A 148 -8.56 -18.24 1.33
C ALA A 148 -9.84 -17.41 1.49
N GLY A 149 -10.49 -17.09 0.38
CA GLY A 149 -11.76 -16.40 0.31
C GLY A 149 -12.98 -17.33 0.40
N PRO A 150 -14.14 -16.91 -0.15
CA PRO A 150 -14.30 -15.76 -1.05
C PRO A 150 -14.14 -14.41 -0.33
N ARG A 151 -13.71 -13.38 -1.07
CA ARG A 151 -13.65 -11.99 -0.60
C ARG A 151 -12.75 -11.75 0.62
N ALA A 152 -11.63 -12.47 0.70
CA ALA A 152 -10.63 -12.21 1.74
C ALA A 152 -9.72 -11.06 1.31
N CYS A 153 -9.74 -9.93 2.01
CA CYS A 153 -9.01 -8.72 1.64
C CYS A 153 -8.00 -8.30 2.72
N GLY A 154 -6.83 -7.83 2.30
CA GLY A 154 -5.81 -7.29 3.20
C GLY A 154 -5.26 -5.97 2.68
N ARG A 155 -5.12 -4.98 3.58
CA ARG A 155 -4.54 -3.67 3.28
C ARG A 155 -3.03 -3.80 3.19
N ILE A 156 -2.46 -3.72 1.99
CA ILE A 156 -1.02 -3.94 1.77
C ILE A 156 -0.21 -2.64 1.79
N SER A 157 -0.87 -1.49 1.56
CA SER A 157 -0.23 -0.18 1.60
C SER A 157 -1.25 0.89 2.00
N CYS A 158 -0.83 1.87 2.79
CA CYS A 158 -1.57 3.13 2.94
C CYS A 158 -0.65 4.35 3.05
N SER A 159 -1.08 5.47 2.50
CA SER A 159 -0.42 6.76 2.68
C SER A 159 -1.36 7.88 2.26
N TYR A 160 -1.34 9.01 2.97
CA TYR A 160 -2.11 10.22 2.66
C TYR A 160 -3.56 9.97 2.21
N ASP A 161 -4.31 9.18 2.99
CA ASP A 161 -5.71 8.80 2.67
C ASP A 161 -5.86 8.02 1.35
N THR A 162 -4.88 7.21 1.01
CA THR A 162 -4.97 6.25 -0.10
C THR A 162 -4.53 4.90 0.42
N ALA A 163 -5.30 3.87 0.14
CA ALA A 163 -4.94 2.50 0.47
C ALA A 163 -5.03 1.58 -0.74
N ILE A 164 -4.15 0.58 -0.75
CA ILE A 164 -4.10 -0.51 -1.71
C ILE A 164 -4.45 -1.80 -0.96
N PHE A 165 -5.43 -2.53 -1.47
CA PHE A 165 -5.91 -3.79 -0.93
C PHE A 165 -5.70 -4.91 -1.92
N THR A 166 -5.20 -6.04 -1.47
CA THR A 166 -5.27 -7.31 -2.22
C THR A 166 -6.48 -8.09 -1.74
N CYS A 167 -7.28 -8.62 -2.65
CA CYS A 167 -8.43 -9.44 -2.33
C CYS A 167 -8.39 -10.78 -3.07
N ASN A 168 -8.60 -11.87 -2.35
CA ASN A 168 -8.64 -13.23 -2.86
C ASN A 168 -10.07 -13.76 -2.86
N ASP A 169 -10.56 -14.10 -4.04
CA ASP A 169 -11.85 -14.74 -4.24
C ASP A 169 -11.73 -16.25 -4.48
N ASN A 170 -10.51 -16.80 -4.45
CA ASN A 170 -10.29 -18.25 -4.46
C ASN A 170 -10.69 -18.87 -3.12
N ALA A 171 -11.15 -20.12 -3.15
CA ALA A 171 -11.40 -20.90 -1.94
C ALA A 171 -10.11 -21.45 -1.27
N TYR A 172 -8.94 -21.04 -1.75
CA TYR A 172 -7.63 -21.47 -1.28
C TYR A 172 -6.67 -20.29 -1.11
N TYR A 173 -5.65 -20.48 -0.27
CA TYR A 173 -4.58 -19.51 -0.06
C TYR A 173 -3.73 -19.37 -1.33
N ILE A 174 -3.36 -18.12 -1.66
CA ILE A 174 -2.45 -17.83 -2.77
C ILE A 174 -1.27 -16.98 -2.31
N GLU A 175 -0.16 -17.09 -3.02
CA GLU A 175 0.97 -16.19 -2.87
C GLU A 175 1.16 -15.39 -4.16
N VAL A 176 1.28 -14.07 -4.02
CA VAL A 176 1.50 -13.17 -5.15
C VAL A 176 2.79 -12.39 -4.96
N LEU A 177 3.52 -12.13 -6.04
CA LEU A 177 4.68 -11.24 -5.96
C LEU A 177 4.22 -9.83 -5.60
N TRP A 178 4.93 -9.14 -4.70
CA TRP A 178 4.62 -7.74 -4.39
C TRP A 178 4.70 -6.86 -5.63
N LYS A 179 5.64 -7.16 -6.52
CA LYS A 179 5.71 -6.52 -7.83
C LYS A 179 4.44 -6.69 -8.66
N GLU A 180 3.83 -7.88 -8.64
CA GLU A 180 2.60 -8.14 -9.38
C GLU A 180 1.44 -7.32 -8.80
N ALA A 181 1.39 -7.15 -7.48
CA ALA A 181 0.44 -6.25 -6.82
C ALA A 181 0.68 -4.78 -7.21
N GLY A 182 1.94 -4.33 -7.23
CA GLY A 182 2.30 -2.98 -7.68
C GLY A 182 1.92 -2.71 -9.14
N ASP A 183 2.17 -3.66 -10.04
CA ASP A 183 1.77 -3.58 -11.46
C ASP A 183 0.25 -3.37 -11.62
N GLY A 184 -0.57 -3.99 -10.76
CA GLY A 184 -2.02 -3.82 -10.82
C GLY A 184 -2.52 -2.51 -10.22
N ALA A 185 -1.86 -2.02 -9.16
CA ALA A 185 -2.14 -0.69 -8.63
C ALA A 185 -1.78 0.41 -9.66
N GLU A 186 -0.70 0.22 -10.43
CA GLU A 186 -0.37 1.10 -11.56
C GLU A 186 -1.47 1.11 -12.62
N CYS A 187 -2.09 -0.04 -12.93
CA CYS A 187 -3.23 -0.09 -13.84
C CYS A 187 -4.42 0.78 -13.38
N ILE A 188 -4.68 0.84 -12.06
CA ILE A 188 -5.71 1.69 -11.48
C ILE A 188 -5.30 3.17 -11.55
N TYR A 189 -4.05 3.47 -11.21
CA TYR A 189 -3.48 4.81 -11.27
C TYR A 189 -3.58 5.44 -12.67
N ASP A 190 -3.24 4.67 -13.71
CA ASP A 190 -3.28 5.13 -15.10
C ASP A 190 -4.71 5.41 -15.59
N LYS A 191 -5.71 4.64 -15.13
CA LYS A 191 -7.07 4.64 -15.70
C LYS A 191 -8.12 5.38 -14.87
N CYS A 192 -7.97 5.43 -13.56
CA CYS A 192 -9.07 5.76 -12.64
C CYS A 192 -8.86 7.06 -11.86
N HIS A 193 -7.98 7.94 -12.32
CA HIS A 193 -7.83 9.26 -11.73
C HIS A 193 -8.91 10.24 -12.23
N TYR A 194 -9.30 11.17 -11.37
CA TYR A 194 -10.26 12.22 -11.67
C TYR A 194 -10.04 13.43 -10.77
N TRP A 195 -10.53 14.59 -11.20
CA TRP A 195 -10.49 15.80 -10.38
C TRP A 195 -11.60 15.81 -9.34
N GLY A 196 -11.23 15.83 -8.06
CA GLY A 196 -12.13 15.99 -6.92
C GLY A 196 -11.94 17.36 -6.26
N GLY A 197 -12.53 18.41 -6.86
CA GLY A 197 -12.20 19.79 -6.50
C GLY A 197 -10.83 20.18 -7.04
N ASP A 198 -9.96 20.73 -6.18
CA ASP A 198 -8.61 21.17 -6.55
C ASP A 198 -7.54 20.07 -6.43
N VAL A 199 -7.94 18.85 -6.06
CA VAL A 199 -7.04 17.71 -5.87
C VAL A 199 -7.37 16.57 -6.83
N GLU A 200 -6.34 15.92 -7.34
CA GLU A 200 -6.47 14.71 -8.15
C GLU A 200 -6.73 13.50 -7.25
N ARG A 201 -7.81 12.80 -7.53
CA ARG A 201 -8.31 11.68 -6.75
C ARG A 201 -8.25 10.40 -7.56
N VAL A 202 -8.16 9.27 -6.88
CA VAL A 202 -8.16 7.94 -7.49
C VAL A 202 -8.95 6.96 -6.64
N HIS A 203 -9.74 6.13 -7.32
CA HIS A 203 -10.19 4.85 -6.77
C HIS A 203 -10.45 3.91 -7.94
N GLY A 204 -10.30 2.61 -7.71
CA GLY A 204 -10.65 1.64 -8.73
C GLY A 204 -10.31 0.22 -8.32
N HIS A 205 -10.65 -0.68 -9.22
CA HIS A 205 -10.61 -2.12 -9.02
C HIS A 205 -10.06 -2.78 -10.28
N THR A 206 -8.97 -3.55 -10.15
CA THR A 206 -8.41 -4.35 -11.24
C THR A 206 -8.40 -5.83 -10.88
N PHE A 207 -8.54 -6.70 -11.87
CA PHE A 207 -8.69 -8.14 -11.69
C PHE A 207 -7.56 -8.89 -12.40
N SER A 208 -7.02 -9.93 -11.76
CA SER A 208 -5.99 -10.76 -12.37
C SER A 208 -6.54 -11.56 -13.56
N ASN A 209 -5.70 -11.80 -14.56
CA ASN A 209 -5.92 -12.75 -15.65
C ASN A 209 -5.45 -14.17 -15.31
N LYS A 210 -4.68 -14.34 -14.22
CA LYS A 210 -4.05 -15.63 -13.88
C LYS A 210 -4.87 -16.47 -12.92
N ASP A 211 -5.54 -15.82 -11.96
CA ASP A 211 -6.27 -16.49 -10.89
C ASP A 211 -7.39 -15.57 -10.36
N ASN A 212 -8.27 -16.05 -9.48
CA ASN A 212 -9.42 -15.31 -8.96
C ASN A 212 -9.04 -14.39 -7.78
N TRP A 213 -8.17 -13.43 -8.05
CA TRP A 213 -7.80 -12.37 -7.11
C TRP A 213 -7.73 -11.02 -7.80
N ASN A 214 -7.76 -9.97 -7.01
CA ASN A 214 -7.92 -8.61 -7.49
C ASN A 214 -7.28 -7.59 -6.54
N LEU A 215 -7.17 -6.35 -7.02
CA LEU A 215 -6.67 -5.21 -6.26
C LEU A 215 -7.70 -4.09 -6.24
N ILE A 216 -7.86 -3.48 -5.07
CA ILE A 216 -8.69 -2.30 -4.90
C ILE A 216 -7.79 -1.17 -4.41
N ALA A 217 -7.83 -0.03 -5.08
CA ALA A 217 -7.27 1.21 -4.59
C ALA A 217 -8.41 2.17 -4.27
N ARG A 218 -8.42 2.76 -3.08
CA ARG A 218 -9.48 3.68 -2.64
C ARG A 218 -8.97 4.65 -1.58
N GLY A 219 -9.75 5.69 -1.34
CA GLY A 219 -9.60 6.53 -0.16
C GLY A 219 -10.06 5.81 1.10
N LEU A 220 -9.52 6.24 2.24
CA LEU A 220 -9.96 5.78 3.55
C LEU A 220 -11.24 6.57 3.91
N ASP A 221 -12.27 5.90 4.39
CA ASP A 221 -13.50 6.59 4.80
C ASP A 221 -13.19 7.33 6.12
N ARG A 222 -12.96 8.65 6.03
CA ARG A 222 -12.39 9.47 7.11
C ARG A 222 -13.38 9.89 8.19
N ASP A 223 -12.84 10.12 9.39
CA ASP A 223 -13.23 11.24 10.25
C ASP A 223 -12.18 12.35 10.05
N ASP A 224 -12.56 13.47 9.43
CA ASP A 224 -11.63 14.58 9.12
C ASP A 224 -11.01 15.26 10.36
N SER A 225 -11.44 14.89 11.58
CA SER A 225 -10.91 15.43 12.83
C SER A 225 -9.58 14.81 13.29
N ASN A 226 -9.12 13.72 12.68
CA ASN A 226 -7.89 13.04 13.08
C ASN A 226 -6.84 13.00 11.97
N GLU A 227 -5.77 13.80 12.12
CA GLU A 227 -4.67 13.88 11.15
C GLU A 227 -3.83 12.59 11.11
N GLU A 228 -3.85 11.78 12.18
CA GLU A 228 -3.18 10.47 12.24
C GLU A 228 -3.87 9.42 11.34
N ASP A 229 -5.16 9.59 11.03
CA ASP A 229 -5.88 8.68 10.12
C ASP A 229 -5.50 8.87 8.64
N ARG A 230 -4.75 9.92 8.31
CA ARG A 230 -4.19 10.11 6.97
C ARG A 230 -3.08 9.11 6.66
N TYR A 231 -2.51 8.47 7.68
CA TYR A 231 -1.40 7.55 7.55
C TYR A 231 -1.78 6.15 8.03
N CYS A 232 -0.96 5.18 7.64
CA CYS A 232 -0.87 3.94 8.39
C CYS A 232 -0.37 4.32 9.79
#